data_AF-A0A0L1LGV1-F1
#
_entry.id   AF-A0A0L1LGV1-F1
#
_cell.length_a   1.000
_cell.length_b   1.000
_cell.length_c   1.000
_cell.angle_alpha   90.00
_cell.angle_beta   90.00
_cell.angle_gamma   90.00
#
_symmetry.space_group_name_H-M   'P 1'
#
loop_
_entity.id
_entity.type
_entity.pdbx_description
1 polymer ?
#
loop_
_entity_poly.entity_id
_entity_poly.type
_entity_poly.pdbx_seq_one_letter_code
_entity_poly.pdbx_strand_id
1 'polypeptide(L)'
;MDGDNQQDRRRPPYFRYAVLGFAALLVLALGFSLIPAEQQPPDEPTPTEISRASALAEALTLRADGQQLAASRTPDSGAAAAAAEVVTLLTLHARALLAPGEVFPAHGTAAAASGPAAGTPAVPAPAPSGSRTVPEVTAAELAADLAGSGRTRLRDAGKVDGGMARLLAGAGIAQLLAAEKLAAAVGDPAAAEPGPTASEPAGAASAGTGPAGTRNPDGRGSGSTGSAGPLDSADPLDPDGRGSGGTGPSPTPDSPTAQDLPCPAMTSGVPDAGAALARMARLEEQAVYGYQAALTRLPPGAVGPASKFLALHREQAAGARARSLADCGRPAAPDPGYNLDAAFLAAPADALGRLEADILPAYGDVVSLADSPDRAWALAGLEAAARRTVDWGADPGPVPGLVLDESLLPAGPAESQPGDK
;
A
#
# COMPACT_ATOMS: atom_id res chain seq x y z
N MET A 1 -55.07 54.08 -72.26
CA MET A 1 -54.57 52.82 -72.81
C MET A 1 -54.41 51.87 -71.64
N ASP A 2 -55.37 50.95 -71.63
CA ASP A 2 -55.51 49.65 -70.98
C ASP A 2 -54.34 49.10 -70.16
N GLY A 3 -54.68 48.51 -69.00
CA GLY A 3 -53.80 47.54 -68.37
C GLY A 3 -53.96 47.25 -66.87
N ASP A 4 -55.14 47.36 -66.26
CA ASP A 4 -55.34 46.89 -64.88
C ASP A 4 -55.48 45.35 -64.86
N ASN A 5 -54.35 44.68 -64.62
CA ASN A 5 -54.22 43.24 -64.48
C ASN A 5 -54.54 42.82 -63.03
N GLN A 6 -55.77 42.35 -62.81
CA GLN A 6 -56.16 41.57 -61.63
C GLN A 6 -55.34 40.28 -61.54
N GLN A 7 -54.32 40.26 -60.67
CA GLN A 7 -53.73 39.01 -60.18
C GLN A 7 -54.26 38.72 -58.78
N ASP A 8 -55.41 38.06 -58.75
CA ASP A 8 -56.03 37.44 -57.59
C ASP A 8 -55.16 36.25 -57.13
N ARG A 9 -54.10 36.55 -56.36
CA ARG A 9 -53.16 35.57 -55.81
C ARG A 9 -53.84 34.78 -54.69
N ARG A 10 -54.57 33.73 -55.06
CA ARG A 10 -55.01 32.66 -54.15
C ARG A 10 -53.77 32.04 -53.48
N ARG A 11 -53.51 32.42 -52.22
CA ARG A 11 -52.44 31.84 -51.41
C ARG A 11 -52.68 30.33 -51.26
N PRO A 12 -51.71 29.47 -51.60
CA PRO A 12 -51.90 28.03 -51.55
C PRO A 12 -52.06 27.55 -50.09
N PRO A 13 -52.99 26.60 -49.82
CA PRO A 13 -53.33 26.14 -48.47
C PRO A 13 -52.19 25.42 -47.74
N TYR A 14 -51.12 25.03 -48.44
CA TYR A 14 -49.96 24.33 -47.88
C TYR A 14 -49.18 25.12 -46.82
N PHE A 15 -49.18 26.46 -46.91
CA PHE A 15 -48.48 27.30 -45.93
C PHE A 15 -49.08 27.18 -44.52
N ARG A 16 -50.40 26.99 -44.41
CA ARG A 16 -51.08 26.85 -43.11
C ARG A 16 -50.70 25.54 -42.41
N TYR A 17 -50.58 24.45 -43.15
CA TYR A 17 -50.18 23.16 -42.59
C TYR A 17 -48.71 23.13 -42.17
N ALA A 18 -47.81 23.81 -42.90
CA ALA A 18 -46.41 23.93 -42.53
C ALA A 18 -46.21 24.69 -41.21
N VAL A 19 -46.93 25.80 -41.01
CA VAL A 19 -46.87 26.58 -39.76
C VAL A 19 -47.40 25.77 -38.57
N LEU A 20 -48.51 25.04 -38.75
CA LEU A 20 -49.05 24.18 -37.69
C LEU A 20 -48.12 23.02 -37.34
N GLY A 21 -47.49 22.39 -38.33
CA GLY A 21 -46.49 21.34 -38.10
C GLY A 21 -45.25 21.85 -37.36
N PHE A 22 -44.76 23.04 -37.73
CA PHE A 22 -43.62 23.66 -37.05
C PHE A 22 -43.95 24.05 -35.61
N ALA A 23 -45.14 24.61 -35.36
CA ALA A 23 -45.60 24.92 -34.01
C ALA A 23 -45.73 23.64 -33.15
N ALA A 24 -46.26 22.55 -33.71
CA ALA A 24 -46.34 21.27 -33.01
C ALA A 24 -44.95 20.70 -32.67
N LEU A 25 -44.00 20.74 -33.60
CA LEU A 25 -42.61 20.34 -33.35
C LEU A 25 -41.93 21.22 -32.29
N LEU A 26 -42.20 22.53 -32.31
CA LEU A 26 -41.66 23.47 -31.33
C LEU A 26 -42.22 23.18 -29.94
N VAL A 27 -43.52 22.93 -29.82
CA VAL A 27 -44.16 22.53 -28.56
C VAL A 27 -43.63 21.18 -28.07
N LEU A 28 -43.38 20.22 -28.97
CA LEU A 28 -42.82 18.92 -28.59
C LEU A 28 -41.37 19.06 -28.11
N ALA A 29 -40.55 19.84 -28.80
CA ALA A 29 -39.16 20.12 -28.42
C ALA A 29 -39.08 20.91 -27.09
N LEU A 30 -39.96 21.90 -26.90
CA LEU A 30 -40.04 22.65 -25.63
C LEU A 30 -40.58 21.79 -24.48
N GLY A 31 -41.55 20.90 -24.78
CA GLY A 31 -42.11 19.97 -23.80
C GLY A 31 -41.09 18.95 -23.31
N PHE A 32 -40.20 18.46 -24.17
CA PHE A 32 -39.10 17.59 -23.77
C PHE A 32 -37.99 18.34 -23.01
N SER A 33 -37.80 19.64 -23.26
CA SER A 33 -36.80 20.45 -22.52
C SER A 33 -37.25 20.86 -21.11
N LEU A 34 -38.51 20.62 -20.75
CA LEU A 34 -39.10 20.99 -19.45
C LEU A 34 -39.31 19.80 -18.51
N ILE A 35 -38.88 18.59 -18.89
CA ILE A 35 -38.76 17.49 -17.91
C ILE A 35 -37.56 17.85 -17.05
N PRO A 36 -37.75 18.28 -15.78
CA PRO A 36 -36.62 18.45 -14.87
C PRO A 36 -35.95 17.08 -14.84
N ALA A 37 -34.67 17.01 -15.22
CA ALA A 37 -33.92 15.77 -15.05
C ALA A 37 -34.17 15.32 -13.61
N GLU A 38 -34.80 14.15 -13.44
CA GLU A 38 -34.90 13.53 -12.13
C GLU A 38 -33.47 13.52 -11.62
N GLN A 39 -33.21 14.33 -10.60
CA GLN A 39 -31.91 14.36 -9.95
C GLN A 39 -31.73 12.94 -9.43
N GLN A 40 -30.92 12.16 -10.13
CA GLN A 40 -30.51 10.85 -9.69
C GLN A 40 -30.08 11.04 -8.23
N PRO A 41 -30.68 10.31 -7.27
CA PRO A 41 -30.31 10.46 -5.88
C PRO A 41 -28.79 10.32 -5.79
N PRO A 42 -28.10 11.19 -5.04
CA PRO A 42 -26.65 11.18 -4.98
C PRO A 42 -26.20 9.74 -4.65
N ASP A 43 -25.36 9.18 -5.51
CA ASP A 43 -24.87 7.82 -5.33
C ASP A 43 -24.18 7.71 -3.96
N GLU A 44 -24.41 6.59 -3.27
CA GLU A 44 -23.76 6.35 -1.98
C GLU A 44 -22.23 6.34 -2.16
N PRO A 45 -21.47 6.98 -1.24
CA PRO A 45 -20.03 7.06 -1.37
C PRO A 45 -19.40 5.67 -1.32
N THR A 46 -18.47 5.43 -2.23
CA THR A 46 -17.74 4.16 -2.32
C THR A 46 -16.84 3.94 -1.09
N PRO A 47 -16.47 2.70 -0.75
CA PRO A 47 -15.52 2.43 0.34
C PRO A 47 -14.19 3.16 0.18
N THR A 48 -13.71 3.32 -1.07
CA THR A 48 -12.52 4.09 -1.41
C THR A 48 -12.68 5.57 -1.06
N GLU A 49 -13.81 6.18 -1.40
CA GLU A 49 -14.09 7.59 -1.08
C GLU A 49 -14.22 7.82 0.43
N ILE A 50 -14.89 6.90 1.14
CA ILE A 50 -15.01 6.94 2.60
C ILE A 50 -13.63 6.87 3.25
N SER A 51 -12.80 5.91 2.83
CA SER A 51 -11.45 5.72 3.39
C SER A 51 -10.53 6.91 3.09
N ARG A 52 -10.60 7.47 1.87
CA ARG A 52 -9.88 8.69 1.49
C ARG A 52 -10.28 9.88 2.38
N ALA A 53 -11.58 10.11 2.54
CA ALA A 53 -12.09 11.23 3.33
C ALA A 53 -11.72 11.09 4.82
N SER A 54 -11.86 9.88 5.40
CA SER A 54 -11.44 9.59 6.78
C SER A 54 -9.95 9.83 6.98
N ALA A 55 -9.13 9.30 6.06
CA ALA A 55 -7.70 9.49 6.07
C ALA A 55 -7.31 10.97 6.02
N LEU A 56 -7.93 11.77 5.15
CA LEU A 56 -7.67 13.21 5.03
C LEU A 56 -8.02 13.95 6.34
N ALA A 57 -9.19 13.67 6.91
CA ALA A 57 -9.65 14.31 8.15
C ALA A 57 -8.72 14.00 9.34
N GLU A 58 -8.30 12.75 9.49
CA GLU A 58 -7.33 12.34 10.52
C GLU A 58 -5.97 13.02 10.32
N ALA A 59 -5.45 13.06 9.09
CA ALA A 59 -4.17 13.71 8.81
C ALA A 59 -4.19 15.21 9.15
N LEU A 60 -5.30 15.90 8.87
CA LEU A 60 -5.46 17.31 9.23
C LEU A 60 -5.54 17.53 10.75
N THR A 61 -6.20 16.61 11.47
CA THR A 61 -6.29 16.65 12.94
C THR A 61 -4.92 16.44 13.57
N LEU A 62 -4.23 15.35 13.22
CA LEU A 62 -2.88 15.05 13.70
C LEU A 62 -1.87 16.14 13.35
N ARG A 63 -2.05 16.82 12.20
CA ARG A 63 -1.21 17.95 11.83
C ARG A 63 -1.40 19.12 12.78
N ALA A 64 -2.65 19.45 13.13
CA ALA A 64 -2.94 20.54 14.07
C ALA A 64 -2.33 20.23 15.45
N ASP A 65 -2.45 18.98 15.91
CA ASP A 65 -1.86 18.51 17.17
C ASP A 65 -0.33 18.61 17.15
N GLY A 66 0.31 18.20 16.05
CA GLY A 66 1.75 18.37 15.83
C GLY A 66 2.20 19.84 15.82
N GLN A 67 1.40 20.73 15.25
CA GLN A 67 1.66 22.18 15.27
C GLN A 67 1.57 22.76 16.68
N GLN A 68 0.57 22.34 17.47
CA GLN A 68 0.42 22.76 18.86
C GLN A 68 1.60 22.28 19.71
N LEU A 69 2.00 21.02 19.54
CA LEU A 69 3.16 20.43 20.24
C LEU A 69 4.46 21.13 19.87
N ALA A 70 4.68 21.44 18.59
CA ALA A 70 5.88 22.17 18.15
C ALA A 70 5.93 23.60 18.73
N ALA A 71 4.78 24.27 18.84
CA ALA A 71 4.68 25.62 19.40
C ALA A 71 4.86 25.69 20.92
N SER A 72 4.52 24.63 21.66
CA SER A 72 4.67 24.59 23.13
C SER A 72 6.10 24.22 23.59
N ARG A 73 6.95 23.73 22.67
CA ARG A 73 8.30 23.25 22.97
C ARG A 73 9.38 24.28 22.67
N THR A 74 10.52 24.12 23.34
CA THR A 74 11.74 24.86 22.99
C THR A 74 12.21 24.45 21.59
N PRO A 75 12.52 25.41 20.69
CA PRO A 75 12.86 25.13 19.29
C PRO A 75 14.00 24.13 19.11
N ASP A 76 14.97 24.11 20.03
CA ASP A 76 16.17 23.26 19.95
C ASP A 76 15.99 21.85 20.54
N SER A 77 14.77 21.49 20.97
CA SER A 77 14.53 20.14 21.48
C SER A 77 14.35 19.15 20.33
N GLY A 78 14.96 17.95 20.44
CA GLY A 78 14.80 16.89 19.44
C GLY A 78 13.33 16.51 19.19
N ALA A 79 12.48 16.65 20.21
CA ALA A 79 11.06 16.40 20.10
C ALA A 79 10.28 17.52 19.37
N ALA A 80 10.76 18.78 19.40
CA ALA A 80 10.21 19.85 18.55
C ALA A 80 10.59 19.62 17.09
N ALA A 81 11.83 19.21 16.81
CA ALA A 81 12.26 18.85 15.46
C ALA A 81 11.46 17.67 14.90
N ALA A 82 11.27 16.60 15.69
CA ALA A 82 10.45 15.46 15.29
C ALA A 82 8.97 15.85 15.05
N ALA A 83 8.39 16.73 15.89
CA ALA A 83 7.04 17.25 15.66
C ALA A 83 6.94 18.08 14.37
N ALA A 84 7.94 18.90 14.05
CA ALA A 84 7.98 19.66 12.80
C ALA A 84 8.06 18.74 11.56
N GLU A 85 8.86 17.68 11.62
CA GLU A 85 8.91 16.67 10.56
C GLU A 85 7.56 15.95 10.37
N VAL A 86 6.89 15.58 11.48
CA VAL A 86 5.54 15.00 11.46
C VAL A 86 4.56 15.94 10.76
N VAL A 87 4.60 17.25 11.05
CA VAL A 87 3.72 18.25 10.42
C VAL A 87 3.97 18.33 8.91
N THR A 88 5.22 18.30 8.47
CA THR A 88 5.58 18.28 7.04
C THR A 88 5.05 17.01 6.36
N LEU A 89 5.27 15.85 6.97
CA LEU A 89 4.82 14.55 6.47
C LEU A 89 3.28 14.49 6.33
N LEU A 90 2.55 14.89 7.37
CA LEU A 90 1.08 14.93 7.35
C LEU A 90 0.54 15.96 6.34
N THR A 91 1.28 17.05 6.10
CA THR A 91 0.93 18.03 5.07
C THR A 91 1.04 17.41 3.68
N LEU A 92 2.13 16.68 3.38
CA LEU A 92 2.29 15.97 2.11
C LEU A 92 1.18 14.91 1.93
N HIS A 93 0.86 14.14 2.97
CA HIS A 93 -0.21 13.14 2.93
C HIS A 93 -1.58 13.76 2.70
N ALA A 94 -1.90 14.85 3.38
CA ALA A 94 -3.16 15.56 3.17
C ALA A 94 -3.28 16.12 1.75
N ARG A 95 -2.19 16.64 1.16
CA ARG A 95 -2.16 17.10 -0.24
C ARG A 95 -2.37 15.95 -1.22
N ALA A 96 -1.79 14.79 -0.96
CA ALA A 96 -1.95 13.59 -1.80
C ALA A 96 -3.37 12.98 -1.74
N LEU A 97 -4.14 13.26 -0.69
CA LEU A 97 -5.50 12.74 -0.50
C LEU A 97 -6.62 13.65 -1.01
N LEU A 98 -6.31 14.88 -1.44
CA LEU A 98 -7.31 15.80 -1.99
C LEU A 98 -7.90 15.24 -3.29
N ALA A 99 -9.21 15.33 -3.44
CA ALA A 99 -9.87 15.02 -4.71
C ALA A 99 -9.61 16.15 -5.73
N PRO A 100 -9.72 15.85 -7.04
CA PRO A 100 -9.65 16.88 -8.07
C PRO A 100 -10.63 18.03 -7.80
N GLY A 101 -10.11 19.25 -7.64
CA GLY A 101 -10.91 20.45 -7.38
C GLY A 101 -11.10 20.81 -5.90
N GLU A 102 -10.71 19.94 -4.95
CA GLU A 102 -10.66 20.30 -3.53
C GLU A 102 -9.47 21.24 -3.24
N VAL A 103 -9.71 22.29 -2.46
CA VAL A 103 -8.67 23.25 -2.05
C VAL A 103 -8.14 22.86 -0.68
N PHE A 104 -6.82 22.91 -0.51
CA PHE A 104 -6.18 22.62 0.76
C PHE A 104 -6.55 23.68 1.82
N PRO A 105 -7.01 23.30 3.02
CA PRO A 105 -7.41 24.26 4.04
C PRO A 105 -6.21 25.05 4.56
N ALA A 106 -6.37 26.37 4.66
CA ALA A 106 -5.39 27.26 5.28
C ALA A 106 -5.21 26.94 6.78
N HIS A 107 -4.06 27.31 7.35
CA HIS A 107 -3.75 27.05 8.75
C HIS A 107 -4.83 27.63 9.70
N GLY A 108 -5.31 26.81 10.63
CA GLY A 108 -6.16 27.25 11.74
C GLY A 108 -7.67 27.28 11.49
N THR A 109 -8.15 27.03 10.27
CA THR A 109 -9.60 26.83 10.06
C THR A 109 -9.94 25.36 10.26
N ALA A 110 -10.10 24.94 11.52
CA ALA A 110 -10.80 23.70 11.83
C ALA A 110 -12.18 23.79 11.16
N ALA A 111 -12.43 22.94 10.18
CA ALA A 111 -13.68 22.90 9.45
C ALA A 111 -14.79 22.52 10.44
N ALA A 112 -15.55 23.51 10.90
CA ALA A 112 -16.88 23.26 11.44
C ALA A 112 -17.68 22.62 10.30
N ALA A 113 -17.98 21.33 10.43
CA ALA A 113 -18.89 20.62 9.56
C ALA A 113 -20.23 21.37 9.56
N SER A 114 -20.45 22.17 8.52
CA SER A 114 -21.71 22.89 8.32
C SER A 114 -22.71 21.91 7.75
N GLY A 115 -23.37 21.16 8.63
CA GLY A 115 -24.66 20.54 8.29
C GLY A 115 -25.72 21.63 8.12
N PRO A 116 -26.76 21.41 7.29
CA PRO A 116 -27.82 22.39 7.10
C PRO A 116 -28.66 22.49 8.39
N ALA A 117 -28.56 23.63 9.06
CA ALA A 117 -29.33 23.94 10.26
C ALA A 117 -30.80 24.22 9.91
N ALA A 118 -31.68 23.25 10.19
CA ALA A 118 -33.10 23.52 10.36
C ALA A 118 -33.34 24.15 11.74
N GLY A 119 -34.05 25.29 11.73
CA GLY A 119 -34.12 26.23 12.85
C GLY A 119 -34.70 25.67 14.16
N THR A 120 -34.10 26.09 15.27
CA THR A 120 -34.68 26.04 16.61
C THR A 120 -34.41 27.41 17.29
N PRO A 121 -35.38 28.01 18.02
CA PRO A 121 -35.20 29.34 18.61
C PRO A 121 -34.19 29.34 19.78
N ALA A 122 -33.44 30.43 19.86
CA ALA A 122 -32.36 30.67 20.81
C ALA A 122 -32.84 30.77 22.28
N VAL A 123 -32.16 30.03 23.16
CA VAL A 123 -32.21 30.19 24.63
C VAL A 123 -31.01 31.05 25.06
N PRO A 124 -31.18 32.03 25.97
CA PRO A 124 -30.09 32.92 26.38
C PRO A 124 -29.00 32.18 27.20
N ALA A 125 -27.75 32.46 26.86
CA ALA A 125 -26.55 31.82 27.36
C ALA A 125 -26.17 32.22 28.80
N PRO A 126 -25.72 31.29 29.65
CA PRO A 126 -25.07 31.61 30.93
C PRO A 126 -23.62 32.09 30.73
N ALA A 127 -23.16 32.96 31.63
CA ALA A 127 -21.86 33.64 31.59
C ALA A 127 -20.65 32.69 31.67
N PRO A 128 -19.49 33.04 31.05
CA PRO A 128 -18.28 32.23 31.11
C PRO A 128 -17.57 32.44 32.45
N SER A 129 -17.60 31.44 33.33
CA SER A 129 -16.71 31.35 34.48
C SER A 129 -16.14 29.94 34.52
N GLY A 130 -14.85 29.85 34.23
CA GLY A 130 -14.09 28.62 34.19
C GLY A 130 -13.10 28.66 33.03
N SER A 131 -11.86 29.06 33.31
CA SER A 131 -10.71 28.77 32.45
C SER A 131 -10.63 27.25 32.30
N ARG A 132 -11.27 26.72 31.26
CA ARG A 132 -11.15 25.32 30.88
C ARG A 132 -9.74 25.18 30.32
N THR A 133 -8.83 24.63 31.12
CA THR A 133 -7.53 24.17 30.67
C THR A 133 -7.78 23.15 29.57
N VAL A 134 -7.59 23.56 28.31
CA VAL A 134 -7.57 22.62 27.19
C VAL A 134 -6.44 21.64 27.49
N PRO A 135 -6.69 20.32 27.48
CA PRO A 135 -5.62 19.35 27.69
C PRO A 135 -4.51 19.61 26.67
N GLU A 136 -3.28 19.76 27.17
CA GLU A 136 -2.12 19.97 26.32
C GLU A 136 -1.76 18.63 25.66
N VAL A 137 -1.75 18.61 24.32
CA VAL A 137 -1.36 17.41 23.56
C VAL A 137 0.08 17.07 23.89
N THR A 138 0.31 15.84 24.37
CA THR A 138 1.67 15.37 24.67
C THR A 138 2.29 14.69 23.44
N ALA A 139 3.62 14.62 23.39
CA ALA A 139 4.30 13.91 22.31
C ALA A 139 4.04 12.39 22.31
N ALA A 140 3.87 11.80 23.50
CA ALA A 140 3.54 10.38 23.63
C ALA A 140 2.13 10.10 23.08
N GLU A 141 1.16 10.97 23.40
CA GLU A 141 -0.20 10.92 22.85
C GLU A 141 -0.19 11.08 21.32
N LEU A 142 0.51 12.10 20.80
CA LEU A 142 0.64 12.29 19.35
C LEU A 142 1.31 11.09 18.66
N ALA A 143 2.34 10.48 19.26
CA ALA A 143 2.98 9.28 18.72
C ALA A 143 2.01 8.08 18.70
N ALA A 144 1.23 7.89 19.76
CA ALA A 144 0.22 6.84 19.83
C ALA A 144 -0.89 7.04 18.78
N ASP A 145 -1.38 8.27 18.61
CA ASP A 145 -2.41 8.60 17.63
C ASP A 145 -1.91 8.46 16.19
N LEU A 146 -0.67 8.88 15.91
CA LEU A 146 0.01 8.61 14.63
C LEU A 146 0.11 7.11 14.33
N ALA A 147 0.53 6.31 15.32
CA ALA A 147 0.63 4.87 15.15
C ALA A 147 -0.74 4.24 14.94
N GLY A 148 -1.78 4.72 15.64
CA GLY A 148 -3.17 4.33 15.45
C GLY A 148 -3.67 4.61 14.03
N SER A 149 -3.47 5.84 13.54
CA SER A 149 -3.85 6.25 12.19
C SER A 149 -3.10 5.45 11.12
N GLY A 150 -1.79 5.24 11.29
CA GLY A 150 -0.98 4.43 10.39
C GLY A 150 -1.49 2.99 10.23
N ARG A 151 -1.84 2.33 11.34
CA ARG A 151 -2.45 0.99 11.32
C ARG A 151 -3.83 0.97 10.66
N THR A 152 -4.65 2.00 10.88
CA THR A 152 -5.94 2.13 10.19
C THR A 152 -5.76 2.21 8.69
N ARG A 153 -4.84 3.05 8.21
CA ARG A 153 -4.56 3.18 6.77
C ARG A 153 -4.04 1.90 6.13
N LEU A 154 -3.19 1.14 6.83
CA LEU A 154 -2.76 -0.17 6.35
C LEU A 154 -3.92 -1.17 6.22
N ARG A 155 -4.87 -1.16 7.16
CA ARG A 155 -6.08 -1.99 7.07
C ARG A 155 -6.98 -1.56 5.92
N ASP A 156 -7.13 -0.25 5.71
CA ASP A 156 -7.96 0.30 4.64
C ASP A 156 -7.33 0.05 3.26
N ALA A 157 -6.00 0.13 3.15
CA ALA A 157 -5.26 -0.21 1.94
C ALA A 157 -5.57 -1.63 1.42
N GLY A 158 -5.89 -2.57 2.30
CA GLY A 158 -6.31 -3.92 1.94
C GLY A 158 -7.69 -4.01 1.27
N LYS A 159 -8.50 -2.95 1.31
CA LYS A 159 -9.92 -2.96 0.93
C LYS A 159 -10.29 -1.96 -0.18
N VAL A 160 -9.48 -0.92 -0.37
CA VAL A 160 -9.74 0.14 -1.35
C VAL A 160 -9.17 -0.20 -2.74
N ASP A 161 -9.51 0.61 -3.73
CA ASP A 161 -8.97 0.49 -5.09
C ASP A 161 -7.44 0.59 -5.13
N GLY A 162 -6.82 -0.10 -6.10
CA GLY A 162 -5.37 -0.30 -6.16
C GLY A 162 -4.50 0.96 -6.03
N GLY A 163 -4.84 2.04 -6.74
CA GLY A 163 -4.10 3.31 -6.64
C GLY A 163 -4.20 3.93 -5.24
N MET A 164 -5.39 3.93 -4.65
CA MET A 164 -5.61 4.42 -3.28
C MET A 164 -4.97 3.48 -2.25
N ALA A 165 -4.95 2.18 -2.49
CA ALA A 165 -4.33 1.19 -1.62
C ALA A 165 -2.84 1.45 -1.48
N ARG A 166 -2.15 1.70 -2.60
CA ARG A 166 -0.73 2.07 -2.60
C ARG A 166 -0.48 3.37 -1.84
N LEU A 167 -1.32 4.39 -2.04
CA LEU A 167 -1.19 5.67 -1.34
C LEU A 167 -1.41 5.53 0.17
N LEU A 168 -2.48 4.84 0.59
CA LEU A 168 -2.78 4.61 2.00
C LEU A 168 -1.73 3.71 2.66
N ALA A 169 -1.20 2.72 1.95
CA ALA A 169 -0.15 1.86 2.43
C ALA A 169 1.12 2.66 2.74
N GLY A 170 1.61 3.42 1.76
CA GLY A 170 2.81 4.26 1.95
C GLY A 170 2.59 5.31 3.03
N ALA A 171 1.45 6.01 3.04
CA ALA A 171 1.18 7.00 4.07
C ALA A 171 1.10 6.37 5.47
N GLY A 172 0.47 5.20 5.60
CA GLY A 172 0.36 4.48 6.87
C GLY A 172 1.72 4.03 7.41
N ILE A 173 2.60 3.51 6.55
CA ILE A 173 3.95 3.11 6.94
C ILE A 173 4.78 4.33 7.36
N ALA A 174 4.71 5.42 6.61
CA ALA A 174 5.41 6.65 6.95
C ALA A 174 4.93 7.22 8.31
N GLN A 175 3.64 7.12 8.61
CA GLN A 175 3.09 7.50 9.92
C GLN A 175 3.58 6.60 11.06
N LEU A 176 3.70 5.28 10.84
CA LEU A 176 4.27 4.36 11.83
C LEU A 176 5.74 4.68 12.14
N LEU A 177 6.55 4.91 11.11
CA LEU A 177 7.96 5.27 11.28
C LEU A 177 8.12 6.65 11.96
N ALA A 178 7.25 7.61 11.61
CA ALA A 178 7.23 8.92 12.26
C ALA A 178 6.81 8.84 13.74
N ALA A 179 5.84 7.98 14.07
CA ALA A 179 5.44 7.71 15.46
C ALA A 179 6.60 7.14 16.27
N GLU A 180 7.33 6.15 15.73
CA GLU A 180 8.50 5.55 16.37
C GLU A 180 9.62 6.58 16.60
N LYS A 181 9.89 7.42 15.59
CA LYS A 181 10.88 8.50 15.72
C LYS A 181 10.49 9.52 16.78
N LEU A 182 9.22 9.92 16.82
CA LEU A 182 8.70 10.87 17.82
C LEU A 182 8.76 10.29 19.24
N ALA A 183 8.37 9.02 19.41
CA ALA A 183 8.43 8.29 20.67
C ALA A 183 9.88 8.16 21.18
N ALA A 184 10.82 7.81 20.28
CA ALA A 184 12.25 7.76 20.60
C ALA A 184 12.81 9.14 21.01
N ALA A 185 12.38 10.22 20.34
CA ALA A 185 12.83 11.59 20.65
C ALA A 185 12.40 12.07 22.04
N VAL A 186 11.36 11.48 22.64
CA VAL A 186 10.92 11.77 24.01
C VAL A 186 11.37 10.73 25.03
N GLY A 187 12.14 9.73 24.62
CA GLY A 187 12.64 8.67 25.49
C GLY A 187 11.58 7.68 25.97
N ASP A 188 10.44 7.62 25.29
CA ASP A 188 9.35 6.69 25.59
C ASP A 188 8.97 5.90 24.34
N PRO A 189 9.79 4.90 23.93
CA PRO A 189 9.52 4.10 22.74
C PRO A 189 8.22 3.28 22.85
N ALA A 190 7.76 2.98 24.07
CA ALA A 190 6.53 2.24 24.30
C ALA A 190 5.28 3.03 23.88
N ALA A 191 5.37 4.36 23.76
CA ALA A 191 4.27 5.20 23.30
C ALA A 191 3.85 4.91 21.83
N ALA A 192 4.76 4.40 20.99
CA ALA A 192 4.44 4.01 19.62
C ALA A 192 3.88 2.58 19.53
N GLU A 193 4.07 1.75 20.55
CA GLU A 193 3.55 0.39 20.58
C GLU A 193 2.02 0.40 20.74
N PRO A 194 1.31 -0.59 20.19
CA PRO A 194 -0.11 -0.71 20.45
C PRO A 194 -0.30 -0.88 21.97
N GLY A 195 -1.05 0.04 22.59
CA GLY A 195 -1.53 -0.19 23.96
C GLY A 195 -2.26 -1.55 24.02
N PRO A 196 -2.31 -2.21 25.19
CA PRO A 196 -2.94 -3.52 25.31
C PRO A 196 -4.46 -3.41 25.07
N THR A 197 -4.87 -3.50 23.81
CA THR A 197 -6.26 -3.67 23.40
C THR A 197 -6.43 -5.03 22.75
N ALA A 198 -7.37 -5.79 23.31
CA ALA A 198 -7.67 -7.18 23.03
C ALA A 198 -7.92 -7.53 21.55
N SER A 199 -7.53 -8.77 21.22
CA SER A 199 -7.86 -9.57 20.03
C SER A 199 -6.80 -9.59 18.92
N GLU A 200 -5.77 -10.40 19.13
CA GLU A 200 -5.06 -11.08 18.04
C GLU A 200 -6.06 -11.92 17.22
N PRO A 201 -6.08 -11.82 15.87
CA PRO A 201 -6.68 -12.86 15.06
C PRO A 201 -5.80 -14.11 15.14
N ALA A 202 -6.44 -15.20 15.56
CA ALA A 202 -5.83 -16.51 15.74
C ALA A 202 -5.04 -16.95 14.51
N GLY A 203 -3.84 -17.46 14.78
CA GLY A 203 -2.93 -18.02 13.80
C GLY A 203 -3.55 -19.08 12.90
N ALA A 204 -3.03 -19.12 11.68
CA ALA A 204 -3.12 -20.25 10.79
C ALA A 204 -2.49 -21.49 11.47
N ALA A 205 -3.34 -22.28 12.13
CA ALA A 205 -2.98 -23.61 12.58
C ALA A 205 -3.22 -24.61 11.44
N SER A 206 -2.13 -25.10 10.84
CA SER A 206 -2.11 -26.39 10.16
C SER A 206 -2.33 -27.51 11.18
N ALA A 207 -3.42 -28.27 11.02
CA ALA A 207 -3.58 -29.67 11.40
C ALA A 207 -4.87 -30.15 10.70
N GLY A 208 -4.85 -31.12 9.79
CA GLY A 208 -4.32 -32.46 10.00
C GLY A 208 -5.36 -33.32 10.73
N THR A 209 -6.54 -33.53 10.13
CA THR A 209 -7.58 -34.40 10.68
C THR A 209 -7.70 -35.67 9.85
N GLY A 210 -6.92 -36.68 10.20
CA GLY A 210 -7.26 -38.08 9.89
C GLY A 210 -8.09 -38.67 11.05
N PRO A 211 -9.13 -39.48 10.79
CA PRO A 211 -9.89 -40.10 11.86
C PRO A 211 -9.22 -41.40 12.34
N ALA A 212 -9.11 -41.51 13.67
CA ALA A 212 -8.62 -42.67 14.39
C ALA A 212 -9.69 -43.75 14.59
N GLY A 213 -9.24 -45.01 14.69
CA GLY A 213 -9.96 -46.16 15.27
C GLY A 213 -9.54 -47.46 14.60
N THR A 214 -8.75 -48.35 15.21
CA THR A 214 -9.17 -49.15 16.38
C THR A 214 -7.99 -49.95 16.95
N ARG A 215 -8.14 -50.33 18.23
CA ARG A 215 -7.22 -51.00 19.14
C ARG A 215 -6.74 -52.39 18.68
N ASN A 216 -5.53 -52.77 19.08
CA ASN A 216 -5.30 -53.99 19.85
C ASN A 216 -3.90 -53.98 20.52
N PRO A 217 -3.79 -54.35 21.81
CA PRO A 217 -2.50 -54.67 22.43
C PRO A 217 -2.37 -56.19 22.63
N ASP A 218 -1.27 -56.78 22.16
CA ASP A 218 -0.74 -58.01 22.74
C ASP A 218 0.67 -58.30 22.22
N GLY A 219 1.56 -58.70 23.14
CA GLY A 219 2.60 -59.67 22.80
C GLY A 219 4.05 -59.17 22.70
N ARG A 220 4.74 -59.24 23.85
CA ARG A 220 6.03 -59.94 24.06
C ARG A 220 7.16 -59.83 23.02
N GLY A 221 8.35 -59.50 23.56
CA GLY A 221 9.64 -60.08 23.13
C GLY A 221 10.76 -59.05 23.16
N SER A 222 11.69 -59.14 24.12
CA SER A 222 13.08 -59.60 23.89
C SER A 222 13.80 -58.76 22.83
N GLY A 223 14.79 -57.92 23.13
CA GLY A 223 15.98 -58.18 23.94
C GLY A 223 17.22 -57.92 23.05
N SER A 224 18.38 -57.65 23.68
CA SER A 224 19.72 -57.38 23.10
C SER A 224 19.97 -55.89 22.78
N THR A 225 20.73 -55.09 23.53
CA THR A 225 22.15 -55.13 24.00
C THR A 225 23.21 -55.30 22.92
N GLY A 226 24.16 -54.36 22.92
CA GLY A 226 25.51 -54.44 22.34
C GLY A 226 25.62 -53.82 20.95
N SER A 227 26.71 -53.17 20.56
CA SER A 227 27.92 -52.75 21.26
C SER A 227 28.67 -51.81 20.30
N ALA A 228 29.53 -50.96 20.85
CA ALA A 228 30.46 -50.11 20.13
C ALA A 228 31.46 -50.93 19.27
N GLY A 229 31.97 -50.33 18.19
CA GLY A 229 33.23 -50.79 17.58
C GLY A 229 33.52 -50.19 16.20
N PRO A 230 34.71 -49.63 15.94
CA PRO A 230 34.99 -48.74 14.79
C PRO A 230 36.01 -49.32 13.77
N LEU A 231 36.29 -48.52 12.73
CA LEU A 231 37.43 -48.57 11.77
C LEU A 231 37.50 -49.80 10.85
N ASP A 232 37.56 -49.60 9.52
CA ASP A 232 38.83 -49.65 8.78
C ASP A 232 38.65 -49.34 7.26
N SER A 233 39.67 -48.68 6.68
CA SER A 233 40.27 -48.83 5.33
C SER A 233 39.39 -49.13 4.09
N ALA A 234 39.29 -48.22 3.11
CA ALA A 234 40.20 -47.98 1.96
C ALA A 234 39.90 -48.85 0.71
N ASP A 235 39.51 -48.15 -0.39
CA ASP A 235 39.74 -48.32 -1.86
C ASP A 235 39.97 -49.72 -2.51
N PRO A 236 39.79 -49.97 -3.84
CA PRO A 236 39.77 -49.01 -4.97
C PRO A 236 38.77 -49.26 -6.14
N LEU A 237 38.76 -48.26 -7.03
CA LEU A 237 38.42 -48.22 -8.46
C LEU A 237 38.31 -49.56 -9.23
N ASP A 238 37.22 -49.69 -10.00
CA ASP A 238 37.03 -50.70 -11.05
C ASP A 238 36.53 -50.02 -12.35
N PRO A 239 37.32 -49.96 -13.43
CA PRO A 239 36.88 -49.53 -14.75
C PRO A 239 36.86 -50.72 -15.71
N ASP A 240 35.66 -51.19 -16.08
CA ASP A 240 35.29 -51.73 -17.41
C ASP A 240 34.16 -52.77 -17.27
N GLY A 241 32.98 -52.43 -17.78
CA GLY A 241 31.82 -53.31 -17.81
C GLY A 241 30.86 -52.96 -18.94
N ARG A 242 31.30 -53.18 -20.19
CA ARG A 242 30.42 -53.25 -21.37
C ARG A 242 29.58 -54.53 -21.30
N GLY A 243 28.25 -54.42 -21.45
CA GLY A 243 27.46 -55.49 -22.04
C GLY A 243 25.99 -55.62 -21.60
N SER A 244 25.11 -55.43 -22.59
CA SER A 244 23.79 -56.08 -22.76
C SER A 244 22.59 -55.62 -21.93
N GLY A 245 21.71 -54.88 -22.63
CA GLY A 245 20.44 -55.44 -23.10
C GLY A 245 19.40 -55.81 -22.05
N GLY A 246 18.67 -54.80 -21.56
CA GLY A 246 17.43 -54.98 -20.79
C GLY A 246 16.27 -54.25 -21.47
N THR A 247 15.35 -55.03 -22.02
CA THR A 247 14.05 -54.63 -22.58
C THR A 247 13.25 -53.75 -21.60
N GLY A 248 12.70 -52.66 -22.12
CA GLY A 248 11.99 -51.66 -21.32
C GLY A 248 10.62 -52.12 -20.80
N PRO A 249 10.12 -51.45 -19.76
CA PRO A 249 8.70 -51.35 -19.50
C PRO A 249 8.09 -50.14 -20.23
N SER A 250 6.97 -50.40 -20.90
CA SER A 250 6.09 -49.41 -21.54
C SER A 250 5.74 -48.24 -20.62
N PRO A 251 5.65 -47.00 -21.14
CA PRO A 251 5.01 -45.91 -20.41
C PRO A 251 3.50 -46.19 -20.35
N THR A 252 2.96 -46.31 -19.14
CA THR A 252 1.54 -46.15 -18.87
C THR A 252 1.11 -44.75 -19.32
N PRO A 253 -0.04 -44.59 -20.00
CA PRO A 253 -0.55 -43.26 -20.33
C PRO A 253 -0.82 -42.52 -19.02
N ASP A 254 -0.16 -41.37 -18.89
CA ASP A 254 -0.26 -40.46 -17.77
C ASP A 254 -1.73 -40.21 -17.41
N SER A 255 -2.02 -40.40 -16.13
CA SER A 255 -3.18 -39.75 -15.52
C SER A 255 -3.07 -38.25 -15.82
N PRO A 256 -4.17 -37.55 -16.15
CA PRO A 256 -4.10 -36.13 -16.46
C PRO A 256 -3.52 -35.42 -15.23
N THR A 257 -2.23 -35.06 -15.33
CA THR A 257 -1.62 -34.10 -14.45
C THR A 257 -2.51 -32.87 -14.48
N ALA A 258 -2.82 -32.33 -13.31
CA ALA A 258 -3.49 -31.05 -13.13
C ALA A 258 -2.61 -29.89 -13.60
N GLN A 259 -2.18 -29.94 -14.86
CA GLN A 259 -1.43 -28.92 -15.57
C GLN A 259 -2.36 -28.33 -16.64
N ASP A 260 -2.25 -27.01 -16.76
CA ASP A 260 -2.80 -26.19 -17.82
C ASP A 260 -4.32 -25.95 -17.78
N LEU A 261 -4.79 -25.29 -16.70
CA LEU A 261 -5.78 -24.24 -16.97
C LEU A 261 -5.04 -23.16 -17.78
N PRO A 262 -5.41 -22.92 -19.05
CA PRO A 262 -4.68 -21.98 -19.89
C PRO A 262 -4.84 -20.58 -19.29
N CYS A 263 -3.72 -19.98 -18.91
CA CYS A 263 -3.66 -18.57 -18.58
C CYS A 263 -4.29 -17.77 -19.72
N PRO A 264 -5.26 -16.88 -19.44
CA PRO A 264 -5.88 -16.07 -20.47
C PRO A 264 -4.80 -15.30 -21.24
N ALA A 265 -4.97 -15.18 -22.57
CA ALA A 265 -4.06 -14.42 -23.39
C ALA A 265 -4.04 -12.96 -22.90
N MET A 266 -2.94 -12.59 -22.23
CA MET A 266 -2.77 -11.26 -21.64
C MET A 266 -2.81 -10.21 -22.74
N THR A 267 -3.64 -9.17 -22.56
CA THR A 267 -3.64 -8.00 -23.42
C THR A 267 -2.34 -7.24 -23.20
N SER A 268 -1.42 -7.30 -24.16
CA SER A 268 -0.14 -6.59 -24.10
C SER A 268 -0.35 -5.11 -23.79
N GLY A 269 0.23 -4.62 -22.68
CA GLY A 269 0.30 -3.20 -22.36
C GLY A 269 -0.47 -2.74 -21.11
N VAL A 270 -1.31 -3.60 -20.50
CA VAL A 270 -1.91 -3.30 -19.19
C VAL A 270 -1.02 -3.89 -18.09
N PRO A 271 -0.58 -3.12 -17.09
CA PRO A 271 0.16 -3.66 -15.96
C PRO A 271 -0.71 -4.66 -15.19
N ASP A 272 -0.20 -5.88 -15.01
CA ASP A 272 -0.88 -6.96 -14.30
C ASP A 272 -0.10 -7.39 -13.04
N ALA A 273 -0.81 -8.03 -12.10
CA ALA A 273 -0.25 -8.49 -10.82
C ALA A 273 0.87 -9.52 -11.01
N GLY A 274 0.70 -10.50 -11.91
CA GLY A 274 1.69 -11.54 -12.19
C GLY A 274 3.02 -10.97 -12.68
N ALA A 275 3.00 -9.94 -13.54
CA ALA A 275 4.18 -9.23 -14.00
C ALA A 275 4.81 -8.34 -12.93
N ALA A 276 4.01 -7.71 -12.06
CA ALA A 276 4.51 -6.95 -10.91
C ALA A 276 5.24 -7.86 -9.92
N LEU A 277 4.65 -9.02 -9.59
CA LEU A 277 5.28 -10.05 -8.75
C LEU A 277 6.54 -10.64 -9.40
N ALA A 278 6.55 -10.83 -10.73
CA ALA A 278 7.75 -11.26 -11.45
C ALA A 278 8.88 -10.22 -11.37
N ARG A 279 8.56 -8.92 -11.46
CA ARG A 279 9.53 -7.83 -11.27
C ARG A 279 10.05 -7.81 -9.84
N MET A 280 9.15 -7.92 -8.86
CA MET A 280 9.49 -7.96 -7.45
C MET A 280 10.43 -9.13 -7.13
N ALA A 281 10.15 -10.35 -7.63
CA ALA A 281 11.00 -11.52 -7.45
C ALA A 281 12.45 -11.26 -7.92
N ARG A 282 12.64 -10.56 -9.05
CA ARG A 282 13.98 -10.20 -9.55
C ARG A 282 14.71 -9.21 -8.65
N LEU A 283 13.99 -8.21 -8.12
CA LEU A 283 14.57 -7.22 -7.21
C LEU A 283 14.97 -7.87 -5.88
N GLU A 284 14.16 -8.78 -5.37
CA GLU A 284 14.49 -9.58 -4.18
C GLU A 284 15.72 -10.48 -4.43
N GLU A 285 15.83 -11.12 -5.60
CA GLU A 285 17.02 -11.88 -6.00
C GLU A 285 18.29 -11.00 -6.08
N GLN A 286 18.16 -9.79 -6.63
CA GLN A 286 19.23 -8.78 -6.61
C GLN A 286 19.62 -8.38 -5.18
N ALA A 287 18.65 -8.25 -4.29
CA ALA A 287 18.89 -7.96 -2.88
C ALA A 287 19.66 -9.09 -2.20
N VAL A 288 19.24 -10.35 -2.43
CA VAL A 288 19.94 -11.55 -1.96
C VAL A 288 21.41 -11.52 -2.38
N TYR A 289 21.71 -11.13 -3.63
CA TYR A 289 23.08 -10.98 -4.11
C TYR A 289 23.84 -9.86 -3.40
N GLY A 290 23.23 -8.67 -3.28
CA GLY A 290 23.82 -7.52 -2.58
C GLY A 290 24.18 -7.84 -1.13
N TYR A 291 23.27 -8.45 -0.38
CA TYR A 291 23.51 -8.87 0.99
C TYR A 291 24.64 -9.89 1.12
N GLN A 292 24.70 -10.90 0.24
CA GLN A 292 25.80 -11.88 0.25
C GLN A 292 27.15 -11.21 0.02
N ALA A 293 27.22 -10.25 -0.91
CA ALA A 293 28.45 -9.49 -1.16
C ALA A 293 28.83 -8.58 0.03
N ALA A 294 27.85 -7.96 0.68
CA ALA A 294 28.06 -7.05 1.80
C ALA A 294 28.52 -7.75 3.09
N LEU A 295 28.04 -8.97 3.38
CA LEU A 295 28.32 -9.68 4.65
C LEU A 295 29.81 -9.80 5.00
N THR A 296 30.67 -9.96 4.00
CA THR A 296 32.13 -10.08 4.20
C THR A 296 32.83 -8.74 4.44
N ARG A 297 32.12 -7.63 4.28
CA ARG A 297 32.64 -6.25 4.33
C ARG A 297 32.00 -5.41 5.43
N LEU A 298 30.91 -5.89 6.02
CA LEU A 298 30.21 -5.20 7.10
C LEU A 298 31.01 -5.24 8.41
N PRO A 299 30.88 -4.20 9.26
CA PRO A 299 31.44 -4.25 10.61
C PRO A 299 30.77 -5.38 11.42
N PRO A 300 31.47 -5.99 12.41
CA PRO A 300 30.96 -7.16 13.13
C PRO A 300 29.55 -6.99 13.74
N GLY A 301 29.21 -5.78 14.21
CA GLY A 301 27.89 -5.48 14.77
C GLY A 301 26.74 -5.53 13.75
N ALA A 302 27.00 -5.31 12.47
CA ALA A 302 26.00 -5.29 11.40
C ALA A 302 25.79 -6.66 10.73
N VAL A 303 26.72 -7.62 10.90
CA VAL A 303 26.66 -8.95 10.27
C VAL A 303 25.44 -9.75 10.73
N GLY A 304 25.10 -9.66 12.01
CA GLY A 304 23.94 -10.36 12.59
C GLY A 304 22.62 -9.92 11.95
N PRO A 305 22.24 -8.64 12.03
CA PRO A 305 21.07 -8.10 11.34
C PRO A 305 21.08 -8.40 9.83
N ALA A 306 22.20 -8.17 9.14
CA ALA A 306 22.30 -8.41 7.70
C ALA A 306 22.05 -9.86 7.30
N SER A 307 22.49 -10.82 8.12
CA SER A 307 22.24 -12.25 7.88
C SER A 307 20.76 -12.61 8.00
N LYS A 308 20.03 -11.96 8.93
CA LYS A 308 18.58 -12.13 9.07
C LYS A 308 17.86 -11.55 7.85
N PHE A 309 18.22 -10.34 7.43
CA PHE A 309 17.62 -9.70 6.26
C PHE A 309 17.90 -10.48 4.97
N LEU A 310 19.09 -11.06 4.80
CA LEU A 310 19.38 -11.99 3.71
C LEU A 310 18.40 -13.19 3.68
N ALA A 311 18.09 -13.78 4.84
CA ALA A 311 17.15 -14.88 4.91
C ALA A 311 15.73 -14.44 4.50
N LEU A 312 15.30 -13.25 4.95
CA LEU A 312 14.02 -12.67 4.56
C LEU A 312 13.94 -12.43 3.05
N HIS A 313 14.95 -11.82 2.43
CA HIS A 313 14.95 -11.60 0.96
C HIS A 313 14.85 -12.91 0.17
N ARG A 314 15.47 -14.01 0.64
CA ARG A 314 15.33 -15.32 -0.01
C ARG A 314 13.89 -15.83 0.07
N GLU A 315 13.25 -15.68 1.22
CA GLU A 315 11.84 -16.05 1.41
C GLU A 315 10.92 -15.18 0.53
N GLN A 316 11.15 -13.86 0.49
CA GLN A 316 10.38 -12.93 -0.32
C GLN A 316 10.54 -13.20 -1.82
N ALA A 317 11.76 -13.45 -2.30
CA ALA A 317 12.03 -13.84 -3.69
C ALA A 317 11.26 -15.11 -4.09
N ALA A 318 11.34 -16.16 -3.27
CA ALA A 318 10.62 -17.41 -3.51
C ALA A 318 9.08 -17.22 -3.47
N GLY A 319 8.59 -16.45 -2.49
CA GLY A 319 7.18 -16.12 -2.33
C GLY A 319 6.61 -15.31 -3.49
N ALA A 320 7.35 -14.30 -3.96
CA ALA A 320 7.00 -13.48 -5.12
C ALA A 320 6.97 -14.31 -6.40
N ARG A 321 7.96 -15.20 -6.59
CA ARG A 321 8.03 -16.09 -7.76
C ARG A 321 6.85 -17.06 -7.81
N ALA A 322 6.51 -17.67 -6.67
CA ALA A 322 5.38 -18.60 -6.57
C ALA A 322 4.04 -17.91 -6.88
N ARG A 323 3.82 -16.71 -6.31
CA ARG A 323 2.63 -15.90 -6.58
C ARG A 323 2.56 -15.43 -8.02
N SER A 324 3.69 -14.98 -8.57
CA SER A 324 3.77 -14.62 -9.99
C SER A 324 3.29 -15.76 -10.87
N LEU A 325 3.72 -17.00 -10.63
CA LEU A 325 3.26 -18.16 -11.39
C LEU A 325 1.76 -18.46 -11.18
N ALA A 326 1.26 -18.29 -9.96
CA ALA A 326 -0.17 -18.44 -9.66
C ALA A 326 -1.02 -17.40 -10.41
N ASP A 327 -0.52 -16.17 -10.56
CA ASP A 327 -1.13 -15.06 -11.28
C ASP A 327 -0.75 -15.03 -12.77
N CYS A 328 -0.41 -16.19 -13.35
CA CYS A 328 -0.08 -16.33 -14.77
C CYS A 328 1.11 -15.49 -15.26
N GLY A 329 1.90 -14.94 -14.34
CA GLY A 329 3.17 -14.29 -14.59
C GLY A 329 4.26 -15.28 -15.03
N ARG A 330 5.29 -14.73 -15.66
CA ARG A 330 6.45 -15.47 -16.16
C ARG A 330 7.71 -14.91 -15.52
N PRO A 331 8.04 -15.32 -14.28
CA PRO A 331 9.28 -14.88 -13.65
C PRO A 331 10.46 -15.36 -14.50
N ALA A 332 11.38 -14.43 -14.79
CA ALA A 332 12.59 -14.76 -15.51
C ALA A 332 13.43 -15.78 -14.72
N ALA A 333 14.35 -16.47 -15.40
CA ALA A 333 15.42 -17.16 -14.69
C ALA A 333 16.25 -16.11 -13.92
N PRO A 334 16.74 -16.42 -12.71
CA PRO A 334 17.64 -15.53 -11.99
C PRO A 334 18.88 -15.22 -12.82
N ASP A 335 19.35 -13.98 -12.78
CA ASP A 335 20.61 -13.60 -13.40
C ASP A 335 21.78 -14.29 -12.67
N PRO A 336 22.82 -14.74 -13.38
CA PRO A 336 23.97 -15.41 -12.75
C PRO A 336 24.81 -14.48 -11.86
N GLY A 337 24.59 -13.16 -11.95
CA GLY A 337 25.23 -12.17 -11.10
C GLY A 337 24.76 -10.75 -11.44
N TYR A 338 24.95 -9.83 -10.49
CA TYR A 338 24.59 -8.42 -10.63
C TYR A 338 25.83 -7.54 -10.54
N ASN A 339 25.82 -6.40 -11.23
CA ASN A 339 26.89 -5.42 -11.10
C ASN A 339 26.73 -4.66 -9.78
N LEU A 340 27.77 -4.68 -8.94
CA LEU A 340 27.86 -3.84 -7.75
C LEU A 340 28.83 -2.71 -8.07
N ASP A 341 28.37 -1.48 -7.95
CA ASP A 341 29.22 -0.32 -8.21
C ASP A 341 30.32 -0.16 -7.14
N ALA A 342 31.29 0.70 -7.43
CA ALA A 342 32.41 0.95 -6.51
C ALA A 342 31.96 1.59 -5.19
N ALA A 343 30.84 2.34 -5.18
CA ALA A 343 30.31 2.97 -3.98
C ALA A 343 29.71 1.92 -3.04
N PHE A 344 29.09 0.85 -3.57
CA PHE A 344 28.63 -0.30 -2.81
C PHE A 344 29.77 -0.96 -2.05
N LEU A 345 30.91 -1.15 -2.71
CA LEU A 345 32.08 -1.78 -2.10
C LEU A 345 32.75 -0.90 -1.05
N ALA A 346 32.69 0.43 -1.22
CA ALA A 346 33.29 1.39 -0.29
C ALA A 346 32.44 1.60 0.97
N ALA A 347 31.11 1.60 0.85
CA ALA A 347 30.17 1.84 1.93
C ALA A 347 29.01 0.83 1.89
N PRO A 348 29.23 -0.43 2.30
CA PRO A 348 28.25 -1.50 2.14
C PRO A 348 26.96 -1.27 2.93
N ALA A 349 27.03 -0.66 4.12
CA ALA A 349 25.83 -0.35 4.91
C ALA A 349 24.91 0.65 4.19
N ASP A 350 25.47 1.79 3.77
CA ASP A 350 24.72 2.82 3.01
C ASP A 350 24.15 2.26 1.71
N ALA A 351 24.89 1.36 1.05
CA ALA A 351 24.46 0.74 -0.18
C ALA A 351 23.34 -0.29 0.03
N LEU A 352 23.34 -1.03 1.14
CA LEU A 352 22.20 -1.86 1.55
C LEU A 352 20.98 -0.99 1.87
N GLY A 353 21.16 0.15 2.53
CA GLY A 353 20.06 1.09 2.77
C GLY A 353 19.42 1.61 1.48
N ARG A 354 20.22 1.97 0.47
CA ARG A 354 19.71 2.35 -0.86
C ARG A 354 19.01 1.19 -1.56
N LEU A 355 19.60 -0.01 -1.52
CA LEU A 355 19.01 -1.21 -2.09
C LEU A 355 17.62 -1.51 -1.51
N GLU A 356 17.45 -1.38 -0.18
CA GLU A 356 16.15 -1.58 0.47
C GLU A 356 15.15 -0.48 0.09
N ALA A 357 15.59 0.77 -0.02
CA ALA A 357 14.75 1.88 -0.50
C ALA A 357 14.27 1.66 -1.95
N ASP A 358 15.14 1.18 -2.83
CA ASP A 358 14.85 0.95 -4.24
C ASP A 358 13.84 -0.19 -4.48
N ILE A 359 13.66 -1.09 -3.51
CA ILE A 359 12.68 -2.18 -3.58
C ILE A 359 11.27 -1.70 -3.23
N LEU A 360 11.12 -0.65 -2.42
CA LEU A 360 9.81 -0.19 -1.93
C LEU A 360 8.79 0.05 -3.07
N PRO A 361 9.14 0.73 -4.19
CA PRO A 361 8.19 0.94 -5.28
C PRO A 361 7.64 -0.35 -5.90
N ALA A 362 8.41 -1.44 -5.92
CA ALA A 362 7.96 -2.71 -6.47
C ALA A 362 6.91 -3.38 -5.56
N TYR A 363 7.08 -3.30 -4.24
CA TYR A 363 6.03 -3.68 -3.30
C TYR A 363 4.77 -2.82 -3.49
N GLY A 364 4.94 -1.50 -3.66
CA GLY A 364 3.83 -0.58 -3.95
C GLY A 364 3.06 -0.92 -5.24
N ASP A 365 3.78 -1.35 -6.30
CA ASP A 365 3.17 -1.84 -7.53
C ASP A 365 2.30 -3.09 -7.26
N VAL A 366 2.82 -4.07 -6.51
CA VAL A 366 2.06 -5.27 -6.15
C VAL A 366 0.85 -4.91 -5.29
N VAL A 367 0.98 -4.02 -4.31
CA VAL A 367 -0.17 -3.54 -3.51
C VAL A 367 -1.26 -2.93 -4.39
N SER A 368 -0.87 -2.21 -5.46
CA SER A 368 -1.83 -1.59 -6.37
C SER A 368 -2.50 -2.55 -7.35
N LEU A 369 -1.84 -3.64 -7.73
CA LEU A 369 -2.30 -4.52 -8.81
C LEU A 369 -2.87 -5.85 -8.32
N ALA A 370 -2.48 -6.30 -7.13
CA ALA A 370 -2.85 -7.61 -6.61
C ALA A 370 -4.22 -7.62 -5.92
N ASP A 371 -4.85 -8.79 -5.90
CA ASP A 371 -6.05 -9.09 -5.13
C ASP A 371 -5.77 -9.19 -3.62
N SER A 372 -6.82 -9.28 -2.80
CA SER A 372 -6.72 -9.18 -1.34
C SER A 372 -5.65 -10.07 -0.66
N PRO A 373 -5.50 -11.38 -0.95
CA PRO A 373 -4.50 -12.20 -0.24
C PRO A 373 -3.06 -11.79 -0.57
N ASP A 374 -2.75 -11.55 -1.84
CA ASP A 374 -1.41 -11.16 -2.26
C ASP A 374 -1.11 -9.69 -1.96
N ARG A 375 -2.14 -8.85 -1.95
CA ARG A 375 -2.05 -7.49 -1.43
C ARG A 375 -1.70 -7.47 0.05
N ALA A 376 -2.34 -8.30 0.87
CA ALA A 376 -2.00 -8.39 2.30
C ALA A 376 -0.55 -8.83 2.52
N TRP A 377 -0.08 -9.80 1.73
CA TRP A 377 1.33 -10.21 1.73
C TRP A 377 2.27 -9.07 1.31
N ALA A 378 1.92 -8.34 0.24
CA ALA A 378 2.71 -7.21 -0.24
C ALA A 378 2.74 -6.02 0.75
N LEU A 379 1.63 -5.75 1.46
CA LEU A 379 1.57 -4.74 2.52
C LEU A 379 2.53 -5.07 3.67
N ALA A 380 2.53 -6.32 4.14
CA ALA A 380 3.44 -6.77 5.19
C ALA A 380 4.91 -6.68 4.73
N GLY A 381 5.19 -7.06 3.48
CA GLY A 381 6.52 -6.95 2.90
C GLY A 381 6.98 -5.50 2.72
N LEU A 382 6.09 -4.59 2.30
CA LEU A 382 6.38 -3.17 2.17
C LEU A 382 6.74 -2.54 3.51
N GLU A 383 5.97 -2.81 4.58
CA GLU A 383 6.27 -2.34 5.93
C GLU A 383 7.63 -2.87 6.40
N ALA A 384 7.85 -4.18 6.25
CA ALA A 384 9.10 -4.80 6.65
C ALA A 384 10.30 -4.22 5.88
N ALA A 385 10.16 -3.96 4.58
CA ALA A 385 11.21 -3.35 3.76
C ALA A 385 11.50 -1.91 4.20
N ALA A 386 10.48 -1.09 4.46
CA ALA A 386 10.67 0.28 4.92
C ALA A 386 11.39 0.34 6.28
N ARG A 387 11.07 -0.59 7.20
CA ARG A 387 11.80 -0.72 8.48
C ARG A 387 13.27 -1.08 8.26
N ARG A 388 13.57 -2.02 7.36
CA ARG A 388 14.96 -2.37 7.02
C ARG A 388 15.71 -1.20 6.39
N THR A 389 15.06 -0.38 5.57
CA THR A 389 15.64 0.87 5.03
C THR A 389 16.09 1.80 6.16
N VAL A 390 15.24 1.99 7.17
CA VAL A 390 15.56 2.80 8.37
C VAL A 390 16.65 2.16 9.22
N ASP A 391 16.64 0.82 9.39
CA ASP A 391 17.68 0.09 10.14
C ASP A 391 19.08 0.28 9.52
N TRP A 392 19.15 0.50 8.20
CA TRP A 392 20.39 0.86 7.49
C TRP A 392 20.68 2.36 7.48
N GLY A 393 19.85 3.19 8.11
CA GLY A 393 19.99 4.64 8.15
C GLY A 393 19.62 5.35 6.84
N ALA A 394 18.96 4.67 5.91
CA ALA A 394 18.45 5.28 4.69
C ALA A 394 17.05 5.85 4.91
N ASP A 395 16.68 6.81 4.06
CA ASP A 395 15.35 7.41 4.07
C ASP A 395 14.39 6.60 3.20
N PRO A 396 13.30 6.03 3.75
CA PRO A 396 12.29 5.33 2.96
C PRO A 396 11.36 6.30 2.18
N GLY A 397 11.52 7.61 2.38
CA GLY A 397 10.75 8.67 1.74
C GLY A 397 9.42 8.97 2.46
N PRO A 398 8.71 10.03 2.03
CA PRO A 398 7.49 10.49 2.71
C PRO A 398 6.28 9.57 2.49
N VAL A 399 6.30 8.73 1.44
CA VAL A 399 5.26 7.76 1.12
C VAL A 399 5.94 6.48 0.61
N PRO A 400 6.48 5.62 1.49
CA PRO A 400 7.18 4.40 1.10
C PRO A 400 6.38 3.57 0.09
N GLY A 401 7.03 3.20 -1.00
CA GLY A 401 6.41 2.45 -2.10
C GLY A 401 5.71 3.30 -3.14
N LEU A 402 5.66 4.63 -3.01
CA LEU A 402 5.20 5.55 -4.04
C LEU A 402 6.27 6.59 -4.34
N VAL A 403 6.66 6.72 -5.61
CA VAL A 403 7.51 7.84 -6.05
C VAL A 403 6.61 9.06 -6.17
N LEU A 404 6.64 9.92 -5.14
CA LEU A 404 5.84 11.13 -5.11
C LEU A 404 6.59 12.26 -5.81
N ASP A 405 6.04 12.75 -6.92
CA ASP A 405 6.49 14.01 -7.49
C ASP A 405 5.80 15.17 -6.77
N GLU A 406 6.50 15.76 -5.79
CA GLU A 406 5.97 16.85 -4.99
C GLU A 406 5.58 18.08 -5.81
N SER A 407 6.16 18.25 -7.01
CA SER A 407 5.83 19.34 -7.92
C SER A 407 4.44 19.20 -8.53
N LEU A 408 3.90 17.98 -8.57
CA LEU A 408 2.56 17.67 -9.06
C LEU A 408 1.49 17.74 -7.98
N LEU A 409 1.88 17.86 -6.70
CA LEU A 409 0.92 17.98 -5.60
C LEU A 409 0.20 19.33 -5.66
N PRO A 410 -1.13 19.38 -5.42
CA PRO A 410 -1.88 20.64 -5.36
C PRO A 410 -1.18 21.65 -4.45
N ALA A 411 -0.96 22.88 -4.89
CA ALA A 411 -0.22 23.87 -4.12
C ALA A 411 -0.83 24.04 -2.73
N GLY A 412 0.02 24.02 -1.70
CA GLY A 412 -0.39 24.42 -0.35
C GLY A 412 -0.70 25.91 -0.30
N PRO A 413 -1.42 26.40 0.73
CA PRO A 413 -1.57 27.83 0.98
C PRO A 413 -0.18 28.46 0.99
N ALA A 414 -0.01 29.58 0.27
CA ALA A 414 1.26 30.27 0.17
C ALA A 414 1.81 30.55 1.57
N GLU A 415 2.89 29.85 1.92
CA GLU A 415 3.64 30.15 3.13
C GLU A 415 4.11 31.59 2.95
N SER A 416 3.55 32.49 3.76
CA SER A 416 3.86 33.91 3.66
C SER A 416 5.34 34.05 3.97
N GLN A 417 6.16 34.30 2.95
CA GLN A 417 7.60 34.49 3.12
C GLN A 417 7.82 35.54 4.22
N PRO A 418 8.57 35.22 5.27
CA PRO A 418 8.90 36.19 6.29
C PRO A 418 9.99 37.12 5.74
N GLY A 419 9.60 38.23 5.12
CA GLY A 419 10.57 39.23 4.69
C GLY A 419 10.10 40.17 3.60
N ASP A 420 9.18 41.08 3.95
CA ASP A 420 9.15 42.41 3.35
C ASP A 420 8.60 43.40 4.40
N LYS A 421 9.45 43.72 5.39
CA LYS A 421 9.29 44.88 6.27
C LYS A 421 10.64 45.49 6.59
#